data_AF-A0A1Q7ZIQ9-F1
#
_entry.id   AF-A0A1Q7ZIQ9-F1
#
_cell.length_a   1.000
_cell.length_b   1.000
_cell.length_c   1.000
_cell.angle_alpha   90.00
_cell.angle_beta   90.00
_cell.angle_gamma   90.00
#
_symmetry.space_group_name_H-M   'P 1'
#
loop_
_entity.id
_entity.type
_entity.pdbx_description
1 polymer ?
#
loop_
_entity_poly.entity_id
_entity_poly.type
_entity_poly.pdbx_seq_one_letter_code
_entity_poly.pdbx_strand_id
1 'polypeptide(L)'
;MQRLIIFLGHPVYGLSVVLFALLLSGGAGSLSTRAPGDGDAGLAGRRRRSGAARLAGLVAALTLFGGLTPRLIQGFSASPTPVRVLVAVALLFPIGFFMGMPFPLGMGAAGTRYARLTPWFWGVNGATSVCASVLATAVALSWGIAAAFWTGVGCYALALGAYALGARRLAREG
;
A
#
# COMPACT_ATOMS: atom_id res chain seq x y z
N MET A 1 22.11 11.69 -26.61
CA MET A 1 20.86 11.13 -26.06
C MET A 1 20.51 9.74 -26.61
N GLN A 2 20.52 9.48 -27.93
CA GLN A 2 20.16 8.16 -28.49
C GLN A 2 21.18 7.01 -28.28
N ARG A 3 22.48 7.29 -28.08
CA ARG A 3 23.50 6.25 -27.85
C ARG A 3 23.66 5.76 -26.40
N LEU A 4 23.07 6.45 -25.41
CA LEU A 4 23.13 6.02 -24.00
C LEU A 4 22.00 5.05 -23.64
N ILE A 5 20.88 5.06 -24.37
CA ILE A 5 19.75 4.14 -24.17
C ILE A 5 20.11 2.68 -24.57
N ILE A 6 21.02 2.52 -25.54
CA ILE A 6 21.50 1.20 -26.01
C ILE A 6 22.56 0.60 -25.05
N PHE A 7 23.24 1.44 -24.24
CA PHE A 7 24.25 0.99 -23.26
C PHE A 7 23.71 0.85 -21.82
N LEU A 8 22.60 1.53 -21.48
CA LEU A 8 22.09 1.59 -20.09
C LEU A 8 21.24 0.42 -19.62
N GLY A 9 20.92 -0.57 -20.47
CA GLY A 9 20.03 -1.66 -20.03
C GLY A 9 18.73 -1.12 -19.41
N HIS A 10 18.08 -0.18 -20.10
CA HIS A 10 16.70 0.29 -19.91
C HIS A 10 16.23 0.47 -18.44
N PRO A 11 16.34 1.69 -17.86
CA PRO A 11 15.58 2.10 -16.67
C PRO A 11 14.05 1.83 -16.78
N VAL A 12 13.55 1.74 -18.02
CA VAL A 12 12.18 1.29 -18.33
C VAL A 12 11.91 -0.14 -17.86
N TYR A 13 12.87 -1.08 -17.99
CA TYR A 13 12.70 -2.44 -17.46
C TYR A 13 12.58 -2.43 -15.95
N GLY A 14 13.38 -1.61 -15.26
CA GLY A 14 13.29 -1.45 -13.80
C GLY A 14 11.90 -0.99 -13.37
N LEU A 15 11.39 0.07 -14.00
CA LEU A 15 10.04 0.59 -13.71
C LEU A 15 8.96 -0.46 -14.00
N SER A 16 9.01 -1.12 -15.15
CA SER A 16 8.02 -2.13 -15.54
C SER A 16 8.02 -3.33 -14.59
N VAL A 17 9.19 -3.81 -14.19
CA VAL A 17 9.32 -4.93 -13.23
C VAL A 17 8.78 -4.53 -11.86
N VAL A 18 9.09 -3.33 -11.38
CA VAL A 18 8.57 -2.78 -10.12
C VAL A 18 7.05 -2.69 -10.16
N LEU A 19 6.49 -2.08 -11.20
CA LEU A 19 5.04 -1.93 -11.36
C LEU A 19 4.36 -3.29 -11.47
N PHE A 20 4.90 -4.21 -12.27
CA PHE A 20 4.38 -5.57 -12.39
C PHE A 20 4.36 -6.30 -11.04
N ALA A 21 5.46 -6.26 -10.29
CA ALA A 21 5.56 -6.88 -8.98
C ALA A 21 4.56 -6.27 -7.98
N LEU A 22 4.41 -4.95 -7.99
CA LEU A 22 3.45 -4.24 -7.13
C LEU A 22 2.00 -4.57 -7.49
N LEU A 23 1.66 -4.61 -8.79
CA LEU A 23 0.31 -4.94 -9.26
C LEU A 23 -0.04 -6.39 -8.96
N LEU A 24 0.87 -7.32 -9.24
CA LEU A 24 0.68 -8.75 -8.96
C LEU A 24 0.50 -9.01 -7.47
N SER A 25 1.40 -8.45 -6.65
CA SER A 25 1.35 -8.60 -5.21
C SER A 25 0.12 -7.90 -4.59
N GLY A 26 -0.20 -6.68 -5.06
CA GLY A 26 -1.39 -5.96 -4.63
C GLY A 26 -2.69 -6.68 -5.01
N GLY A 27 -2.74 -7.31 -6.18
CA GLY A 27 -3.84 -8.19 -6.57
C GLY A 27 -3.99 -9.39 -5.63
N ALA A 28 -2.89 -10.07 -5.30
CA ALA A 28 -2.89 -11.18 -4.34
C ALA A 28 -3.34 -10.74 -2.94
N GLY A 29 -2.87 -9.59 -2.47
CA GLY A 29 -3.29 -8.99 -1.19
C GLY A 29 -4.78 -8.68 -1.15
N SER A 30 -5.30 -8.09 -2.24
CA SER A 30 -6.73 -7.81 -2.39
C SER A 30 -7.57 -9.08 -2.36
N LEU A 31 -7.16 -10.14 -3.05
CA LEU A 31 -7.85 -11.44 -3.04
C LEU A 31 -7.89 -12.07 -1.63
N SER A 32 -6.78 -11.97 -0.87
CA SER A 32 -6.71 -12.46 0.52
C SER A 32 -7.71 -11.77 1.47
N THR A 33 -8.26 -10.62 1.08
CA THR A 33 -9.29 -9.89 1.85
C THR A 33 -10.72 -10.29 1.50
N ARG A 34 -10.92 -11.06 0.42
CA ARG A 34 -12.23 -11.65 0.08
C ARG A 34 -12.47 -12.89 0.93
N ALA A 35 -13.21 -12.75 2.04
CA ALA A 35 -13.69 -13.92 2.76
C ALA A 35 -15.05 -14.38 2.18
N PRO A 36 -15.23 -15.67 1.86
CA PRO A 36 -16.54 -16.28 1.60
C PRO A 36 -17.32 -16.43 2.92
N GLY A 37 -18.60 -16.09 2.94
CA GLY A 37 -19.50 -16.39 4.05
C GLY A 37 -20.17 -15.15 4.65
N ASP A 38 -21.31 -14.78 4.07
CA ASP A 38 -22.33 -13.95 4.71
C ASP A 38 -23.21 -14.88 5.55
N GLY A 39 -23.33 -14.64 6.86
CA GLY A 39 -24.19 -15.45 7.73
C GLY A 39 -24.24 -15.00 9.19
N ASP A 40 -23.10 -14.92 9.89
CA ASP A 40 -23.13 -14.74 11.36
C ASP A 40 -22.52 -13.43 11.86
N ALA A 41 -23.24 -12.74 12.74
CA ALA A 41 -22.82 -11.50 13.39
C ALA A 41 -21.47 -11.62 14.16
N GLY A 42 -21.16 -12.82 14.69
CA GLY A 42 -19.87 -13.10 15.35
C GLY A 42 -18.67 -13.10 14.39
N LEU A 43 -18.88 -13.46 13.12
CA LEU A 43 -17.84 -13.45 12.09
C LEU A 43 -17.51 -12.01 11.66
N ALA A 44 -18.49 -11.10 11.68
CA ALA A 44 -18.30 -9.69 11.31
C ALA A 44 -17.31 -8.97 12.24
N GLY A 45 -17.38 -9.22 13.56
CA GLY A 45 -16.42 -8.67 14.54
C GLY A 45 -14.99 -9.20 14.34
N ARG A 46 -14.85 -10.50 14.06
CA ARG A 46 -13.55 -11.15 13.77
C ARG A 46 -12.92 -10.64 12.47
N ARG A 47 -13.74 -10.43 11.44
CA ARG A 47 -13.33 -9.90 10.12
C ARG A 47 -12.83 -8.45 10.21
N ARG A 48 -13.48 -7.61 11.02
CA ARG A 48 -13.04 -6.22 11.30
C ARG A 48 -11.73 -6.17 12.08
N ARG A 49 -11.57 -7.01 13.12
CA ARG A 49 -10.33 -7.08 13.90
C ARG A 49 -9.16 -7.60 13.04
N SER A 50 -9.43 -8.56 12.14
CA SER A 50 -8.49 -9.02 11.11
C SER A 50 -8.10 -7.92 10.12
N GLY A 51 -9.05 -7.08 9.69
CA GLY A 51 -8.77 -5.93 8.81
C GLY A 51 -7.84 -4.90 9.47
N ALA A 52 -8.07 -4.57 10.73
CA ALA A 52 -7.20 -3.65 11.48
C ALA A 52 -5.79 -4.24 11.69
N ALA A 53 -5.68 -5.54 11.99
CA ALA A 53 -4.37 -6.21 12.11
C ALA A 53 -3.58 -6.21 10.79
N ARG A 54 -4.26 -6.39 9.66
CA ARG A 54 -3.64 -6.33 8.32
C ARG A 54 -3.14 -4.92 7.97
N LEU A 55 -3.94 -3.89 8.29
CA LEU A 55 -3.55 -2.49 8.14
C LEU A 55 -2.38 -2.12 9.08
N ALA A 56 -2.37 -2.64 10.30
CA ALA A 56 -1.25 -2.48 11.22
C ALA A 56 0.02 -3.17 10.67
N GLY A 57 -0.13 -4.36 10.07
CA GLY A 57 0.93 -5.05 9.35
C GLY A 57 1.51 -4.22 8.20
N LEU A 58 0.65 -3.54 7.42
CA LEU A 58 1.10 -2.61 6.37
C LEU A 58 1.95 -1.48 6.94
N VAL A 59 1.47 -0.79 7.98
CA VAL A 59 2.20 0.33 8.59
C VAL A 59 3.53 -0.15 9.18
N ALA A 60 3.55 -1.31 9.84
CA ALA A 60 4.77 -1.92 10.36
C ALA A 60 5.75 -2.28 9.22
N ALA A 61 5.27 -2.89 8.14
CA ALA A 61 6.09 -3.23 6.98
C ALA A 61 6.69 -1.99 6.30
N LEU A 62 5.91 -0.92 6.14
CA LEU A 62 6.41 0.35 5.58
C LEU A 62 7.44 1.01 6.50
N THR A 63 7.22 0.98 7.81
CA THR A 63 8.15 1.56 8.78
C THR A 63 9.47 0.78 8.80
N LEU A 64 9.39 -0.56 8.80
CA LEU A 64 10.54 -1.44 8.68
C LEU A 64 11.28 -1.20 7.37
N PHE A 65 10.55 -1.09 6.26
CA PHE A 65 11.13 -0.78 4.96
C PHE A 65 11.87 0.56 4.95
N GLY A 66 11.28 1.62 5.51
CA GLY A 66 11.92 2.92 5.63
C GLY A 66 13.23 2.88 6.42
N GLY A 67 13.30 2.06 7.47
CA GLY A 67 14.51 1.88 8.29
C GLY A 67 15.56 0.94 7.70
N LEU A 68 15.16 -0.11 6.96
CA LEU A 68 16.08 -1.10 6.40
C LEU A 68 16.65 -0.67 5.05
N THR A 69 15.88 0.08 4.24
CA THR A 69 16.28 0.51 2.89
C THR A 69 17.65 1.19 2.85
N PRO A 70 17.98 2.16 3.73
CA PRO A 70 19.29 2.82 3.71
C PRO A 70 20.43 1.82 3.96
N ARG A 71 20.23 0.86 4.87
CA ARG A 71 21.24 -0.15 5.25
C ARG A 71 21.46 -1.17 4.14
N LEU A 72 20.38 -1.62 3.50
CA LEU A 72 20.43 -2.58 2.40
C LEU A 72 21.06 -1.96 1.15
N ILE A 73 20.74 -0.71 0.83
CA ILE A 73 21.33 0.00 -0.30
C ILE A 73 22.85 0.17 -0.11
N GLN A 74 23.30 0.50 1.11
CA GLN A 74 24.73 0.60 1.41
C GLN A 74 25.43 -0.76 1.29
N GLY A 75 24.85 -1.84 1.83
CA GLY A 75 25.44 -3.18 1.82
C GLY A 75 25.50 -3.84 0.43
N PHE A 76 24.55 -3.53 -0.46
CA PHE A 76 24.47 -4.10 -1.82
C PHE A 76 24.93 -3.15 -2.92
N SER A 77 25.48 -1.98 -2.56
CA SER A 77 25.97 -0.97 -3.52
C SER A 77 27.04 -1.50 -4.48
N ALA A 78 27.85 -2.46 -4.02
CA ALA A 78 28.91 -3.10 -4.80
C ALA A 78 28.45 -4.34 -5.59
N SER A 79 27.18 -4.75 -5.52
CA SER A 79 26.70 -5.98 -6.17
C SER A 79 26.33 -5.77 -7.65
N PRO A 80 26.37 -6.83 -8.48
CA PRO A 80 25.95 -6.75 -9.88
C PRO A 80 24.45 -6.45 -10.02
N THR A 81 24.09 -5.81 -11.14
CA THR A 81 22.74 -5.29 -11.45
C THR A 81 21.58 -6.27 -11.23
N PRO A 82 21.68 -7.57 -11.59
CA PRO A 82 20.60 -8.53 -11.39
C PRO A 82 20.25 -8.76 -9.91
N VAL A 83 21.26 -8.77 -9.03
CA VAL A 83 21.06 -8.97 -7.59
C VAL A 83 20.31 -7.78 -6.98
N ARG A 84 20.63 -6.56 -7.40
CA ARG A 84 19.94 -5.34 -6.96
C ARG A 84 18.47 -5.34 -7.36
N VAL A 85 18.15 -5.84 -8.56
CA VAL A 85 16.77 -5.99 -9.04
C VAL A 85 16.02 -7.03 -8.20
N LEU A 86 16.62 -8.20 -7.94
CA LEU A 86 16.00 -9.23 -7.12
C LEU A 86 15.72 -8.75 -5.70
N VAL A 87 16.68 -8.05 -5.08
CA VAL A 87 16.52 -7.45 -3.74
C VAL A 87 15.38 -6.43 -3.74
N ALA A 88 15.31 -5.54 -4.75
CA ALA A 88 14.23 -4.58 -4.88
C ALA A 88 12.86 -5.26 -5.03
N VAL A 89 12.75 -6.29 -5.87
CA VAL A 89 11.50 -7.05 -6.05
C VAL A 89 11.10 -7.77 -4.75
N ALA A 90 12.05 -8.41 -4.07
CA ALA A 90 11.80 -9.10 -2.80
C ALA A 90 11.33 -8.14 -1.69
N LEU A 91 11.85 -6.92 -1.67
CA LEU A 91 11.41 -5.86 -0.76
C LEU A 91 10.03 -5.30 -1.10
N LEU A 92 9.76 -5.10 -2.40
CA LEU A 92 8.50 -4.55 -2.87
C LEU A 92 7.34 -5.54 -2.78
N PHE A 93 7.61 -6.84 -2.87
CA PHE A 93 6.59 -7.87 -2.78
C PHE A 93 5.72 -7.78 -1.51
N PRO A 94 6.26 -7.83 -0.27
CA PRO A 94 5.46 -7.74 0.94
C PRO A 94 4.74 -6.39 1.05
N ILE A 95 5.37 -5.31 0.61
CA ILE A 95 4.76 -3.96 0.62
C ILE A 95 3.55 -3.95 -0.31
N GLY A 96 3.72 -4.36 -1.56
CA GLY A 96 2.64 -4.45 -2.54
C GLY A 96 1.49 -5.31 -2.04
N PHE A 97 1.79 -6.43 -1.39
CA PHE A 97 0.81 -7.35 -0.83
C PHE A 97 -0.07 -6.65 0.21
N PHE A 98 0.55 -6.03 1.21
CA PHE A 98 -0.19 -5.33 2.25
C PHE A 98 -0.87 -4.06 1.71
N MET A 99 -0.27 -3.37 0.73
CA MET A 99 -0.81 -2.15 0.13
C MET A 99 -2.04 -2.41 -0.74
N GLY A 100 -2.23 -3.64 -1.24
CA GLY A 100 -3.42 -4.05 -1.97
C GLY A 100 -4.66 -4.30 -1.09
N MET A 101 -4.52 -4.35 0.23
CA MET A 101 -5.59 -4.70 1.18
C MET A 101 -6.51 -3.55 1.66
N PRO A 102 -6.05 -2.29 1.83
CA PRO A 102 -6.85 -1.24 2.46
C PRO A 102 -8.14 -0.92 1.70
N PHE A 103 -8.05 -0.82 0.37
CA PHE A 103 -9.20 -0.49 -0.48
C PHE A 103 -10.33 -1.53 -0.40
N PRO A 104 -10.11 -2.83 -0.64
CA PRO A 104 -11.16 -3.84 -0.51
C PRO A 104 -11.67 -3.99 0.93
N LEU A 105 -10.81 -3.83 1.95
CA LEU A 105 -11.23 -3.83 3.35
C LEU A 105 -12.16 -2.65 3.69
N GLY A 106 -11.82 -1.45 3.21
CA GLY A 106 -12.63 -0.25 3.39
C GLY A 106 -13.97 -0.35 2.67
N MET A 107 -13.95 -0.78 1.41
CA MET A 107 -15.14 -1.00 0.60
C MET A 107 -16.05 -2.08 1.17
N GLY A 108 -15.49 -3.20 1.66
CA GLY A 108 -16.26 -4.25 2.32
C GLY A 108 -16.89 -3.77 3.63
N ALA A 109 -16.20 -2.92 4.40
CA ALA A 109 -16.74 -2.37 5.64
C ALA A 109 -17.81 -1.29 5.41
N ALA A 110 -17.68 -0.51 4.34
CA ALA A 110 -18.62 0.55 3.97
C ALA A 110 -19.84 0.01 3.20
N GLY A 111 -19.63 -0.98 2.33
CA GLY A 111 -20.66 -1.56 1.46
C GLY A 111 -21.82 -2.20 2.24
N THR A 112 -21.59 -2.69 3.46
CA THR A 112 -22.67 -3.27 4.29
C THR A 112 -23.66 -2.23 4.83
N ARG A 113 -23.22 -0.99 5.10
CA ARG A 113 -24.06 0.07 5.73
C ARG A 113 -24.36 1.23 4.78
N TYR A 114 -23.49 1.47 3.80
CA TYR A 114 -23.50 2.62 2.90
C TYR A 114 -23.38 2.18 1.44
N ALA A 115 -24.02 1.08 1.04
CA ALA A 115 -23.98 0.56 -0.34
C ALA A 115 -24.27 1.66 -1.39
N ARG A 116 -25.22 2.56 -1.10
CA ARG A 116 -25.57 3.71 -1.96
C ARG A 116 -24.45 4.74 -2.16
N LEU A 117 -23.48 4.81 -1.24
CA LEU A 117 -22.33 5.73 -1.32
C LEU A 117 -21.12 5.11 -2.02
N THR A 118 -21.20 3.86 -2.47
CA THR A 118 -20.12 3.17 -3.19
C THR A 118 -19.53 3.97 -4.36
N PRO A 119 -20.34 4.59 -5.26
CA PRO A 119 -19.80 5.42 -6.33
C PRO A 119 -19.05 6.66 -5.82
N TRP A 120 -19.50 7.22 -4.70
CA TRP A 120 -18.87 8.39 -4.09
C TRP A 120 -17.49 8.05 -3.52
N PHE A 121 -17.33 6.87 -2.88
CA PHE A 121 -16.01 6.40 -2.41
C PHE A 121 -15.01 6.21 -3.56
N TRP A 122 -15.47 5.73 -4.71
CA TRP A 122 -14.65 5.68 -5.93
C TRP A 122 -14.26 7.07 -6.42
N GLY A 123 -15.19 8.03 -6.42
CA GLY A 123 -14.92 9.42 -6.77
C GLY A 123 -13.87 10.07 -5.86
N VAL A 124 -13.99 9.88 -4.54
CA VAL A 124 -13.01 10.37 -3.56
C VAL A 124 -11.64 9.72 -3.77
N ASN A 125 -11.59 8.42 -4.04
CA ASN A 125 -10.33 7.72 -4.34
C ASN A 125 -9.63 8.32 -5.56
N GLY A 126 -10.39 8.60 -6.63
CA GLY A 126 -9.88 9.24 -7.84
C GLY A 126 -9.33 10.65 -7.58
N ALA A 127 -10.13 11.52 -6.96
CA ALA A 127 -9.73 12.89 -6.63
C ALA A 127 -8.49 12.92 -5.70
N THR A 128 -8.50 12.08 -4.66
CA THR A 128 -7.39 11.99 -3.71
C THR A 128 -6.12 11.48 -4.38
N SER A 129 -6.21 10.56 -5.34
CA SER A 129 -5.03 10.06 -6.07
C SER A 129 -4.34 11.16 -6.89
N VAL A 130 -5.12 12.05 -7.51
CA VAL A 130 -4.59 13.21 -8.24
C VAL A 130 -3.96 14.22 -7.27
N CYS A 131 -4.66 14.56 -6.18
CA CYS A 131 -4.10 15.46 -5.17
C CYS A 131 -2.83 14.89 -4.54
N ALA A 132 -2.83 13.59 -4.22
CA ALA A 132 -1.70 12.91 -3.60
C ALA A 132 -0.48 12.86 -4.51
N SER A 133 -0.63 12.70 -5.83
CA SER A 133 0.52 12.68 -6.75
C SER A 133 1.21 14.05 -6.82
N VAL A 134 0.42 15.13 -6.88
CA VAL A 134 0.93 16.51 -6.87
C VAL A 134 1.58 16.82 -5.51
N LEU A 135 0.90 16.50 -4.40
CA LEU A 135 1.42 16.70 -3.04
C LEU A 135 2.71 15.91 -2.80
N ALA A 136 2.75 14.64 -3.19
CA ALA A 136 3.95 13.80 -3.03
C ALA A 136 5.13 14.39 -3.81
N THR A 137 4.90 14.88 -5.02
CA THR A 137 5.93 15.54 -5.83
C THR A 137 6.40 16.83 -5.18
N ALA A 138 5.47 17.67 -4.70
CA ALA A 138 5.80 18.92 -4.02
C ALA A 138 6.64 18.67 -2.75
N VAL A 139 6.23 17.73 -1.90
CA VAL A 139 6.95 17.32 -0.69
C VAL A 139 8.33 16.74 -1.03
N ALA A 140 8.43 15.92 -2.09
CA ALA A 140 9.70 15.35 -2.52
C ALA A 140 10.68 16.41 -3.01
N LEU A 141 10.20 17.45 -3.69
CA LEU A 141 11.02 18.56 -4.17
C LEU A 141 11.43 19.52 -3.05
N SER A 142 10.58 19.74 -2.05
CA SER A 142 10.86 20.68 -0.95
C SER A 142 11.69 20.07 0.19
N TRP A 143 11.38 18.83 0.58
CA TRP A 143 11.95 18.18 1.77
C TRP A 143 12.60 16.82 1.45
N GLY A 144 12.64 16.43 0.19
CA GLY A 144 13.29 15.20 -0.27
C GLY A 144 12.37 13.97 -0.27
N ILE A 145 12.85 12.92 -0.93
CA ILE A 145 12.10 11.66 -1.14
C ILE A 145 11.76 10.98 0.18
N ALA A 146 12.63 11.07 1.19
CA ALA A 146 12.38 10.51 2.52
C ALA A 146 11.17 11.18 3.20
N ALA A 147 11.04 12.50 3.11
CA ALA A 147 9.89 13.23 3.68
C ALA A 147 8.58 12.85 2.98
N ALA A 148 8.61 12.67 1.65
CA ALA A 148 7.45 12.21 0.89
C ALA A 148 7.04 10.79 1.31
N PHE A 149 8.01 9.88 1.49
CA PHE A 149 7.76 8.53 1.97
C PHE A 149 7.11 8.52 3.36
N TRP A 150 7.69 9.24 4.34
CA TRP A 150 7.16 9.28 5.70
C TRP A 150 5.79 9.96 5.79
N THR A 151 5.53 10.97 4.97
CA THR A 151 4.18 11.55 4.82
C THR A 151 3.18 10.48 4.39
N GLY A 152 3.53 9.64 3.41
CA GLY A 152 2.71 8.51 2.98
C GLY A 152 2.47 7.47 4.09
N VAL A 153 3.49 7.15 4.89
CA VAL A 153 3.34 6.28 6.08
C VAL A 153 2.36 6.89 7.07
N GLY A 154 2.44 8.20 7.31
CA GLY A 154 1.49 8.93 8.15
C GLY A 154 0.05 8.81 7.65
N CYS A 155 -0.19 8.95 6.34
CA CYS A 155 -1.52 8.75 5.74
C CYS A 155 -2.06 7.33 5.97
N TYR A 156 -1.22 6.29 5.84
CA TYR A 156 -1.63 4.91 6.14
C TYR A 156 -1.92 4.69 7.62
N ALA A 157 -1.17 5.33 8.53
CA ALA A 157 -1.45 5.28 9.96
C ALA A 157 -2.77 5.97 10.32
N LEU A 158 -3.09 7.10 9.69
CA LEU A 158 -4.40 7.77 9.84
C LEU A 158 -5.53 6.87 9.33
N ALA A 159 -5.35 6.21 8.18
CA ALA A 159 -6.33 5.27 7.66
C ALA A 159 -6.57 4.07 8.61
N LEU A 160 -5.50 3.51 9.19
CA LEU A 160 -5.60 2.48 10.23
C LEU A 160 -6.39 2.97 11.44
N GLY A 161 -6.08 4.18 11.94
CA GLY A 161 -6.80 4.79 13.05
C GLY A 161 -8.29 4.97 12.76
N ALA A 162 -8.63 5.53 11.60
CA ALA A 162 -10.02 5.71 11.16
C ALA A 162 -10.76 4.37 11.05
N TYR A 163 -10.12 3.35 10.47
CA TYR A 163 -10.71 2.01 10.35
C TYR A 163 -10.92 1.35 11.72
N ALA A 164 -9.94 1.43 12.61
CA ALA A 164 -10.02 0.87 13.96
C ALA A 164 -11.10 1.56 14.81
N LEU A 165 -11.23 2.89 14.71
CA LEU A 165 -12.29 3.65 15.37
C LEU A 165 -13.67 3.26 14.84
N GLY A 166 -13.84 3.16 13.51
CA GLY A 166 -15.07 2.70 12.90
C GLY A 166 -15.45 1.28 13.33
N ALA A 167 -14.47 0.37 13.39
CA ALA A 167 -14.67 -0.99 13.87
C ALA A 167 -15.10 -1.04 15.34
N ARG A 168 -14.54 -0.17 16.21
CA ARG A 168 -14.90 -0.09 17.63
C ARG A 168 -16.30 0.49 17.86
N ARG A 169 -16.70 1.51 17.12
CA ARG A 169 -18.05 2.11 17.23
C ARG A 169 -19.13 1.09 16.91
N LEU A 170 -18.94 0.33 15.84
CA LEU A 170 -19.90 -0.68 15.40
C LEU A 170 -20.01 -1.88 16.34
N ALA A 171 -18.94 -2.22 17.07
CA ALA A 171 -18.97 -3.25 18.10
C ALA A 171 -19.66 -2.81 19.40
N ARG A 172 -19.99 -1.51 19.55
CA ARG A 172 -20.73 -0.98 20.71
C ARG A 172 -22.22 -0.77 20.42
N GLU A 173 -22.61 -0.72 19.15
CA GLU A 173 -23.99 -0.45 18.70
C GLU A 173 -24.84 -1.72 18.48
N GLY A 174 -24.24 -2.92 18.56
CA GLY A 174 -24.93 -4.22 18.38
C GLY A 174 -24.59 -5.17 19.51
#